data_AF-A0A3E4PKM3-F1
#
_entry.id   AF-A0A3E4PKM3-F1
#
_cell.length_a   1.000
_cell.length_b   1.000
_cell.length_c   1.000
_cell.angle_alpha   90.00
_cell.angle_beta   90.00
_cell.angle_gamma   90.00
#
_symmetry.space_group_name_H-M   'P 1'
#
loop_
_entity.id
_entity.type
_entity.pdbx_description
1 polymer ?
#
loop_
_entity_poly.entity_id
_entity_poly.type
_entity_poly.pdbx_seq_one_letter_code
_entity_poly.pdbx_strand_id
1 'polypeptide(L)'
;MGQGVIADLPRLVEPFCKGGKVGVITDDTVDALYAAKAVWAMEQYGYDVCKYVIPYGESSKNINTLSGILEYFASCHFTRKDIFLSIGGGVIGDITGVPAALYM
;
A
#
# COMPACT_ATOMS: atom_id res chain seq x y z
N MET A 1 13.76 -9.22 -9.74
CA MET A 1 12.57 -10.10 -9.80
C MET A 1 12.82 -11.28 -8.88
N GLY A 2 11.93 -11.53 -7.91
CA GLY A 2 12.01 -12.64 -6.97
C GLY A 2 10.69 -13.41 -6.96
N GLN A 3 10.75 -14.74 -6.88
CA GLN A 3 9.56 -15.59 -6.79
C GLN A 3 9.15 -15.72 -5.32
N GLY A 4 7.86 -15.67 -5.00
CA GLY A 4 7.38 -15.82 -3.62
C GLY A 4 7.48 -14.58 -2.73
N VAL A 5 7.86 -13.42 -3.27
CA VAL A 5 8.10 -12.17 -2.50
C VAL A 5 6.89 -11.74 -1.65
N ILE A 6 5.67 -12.07 -2.07
CA ILE A 6 4.45 -11.75 -1.31
C ILE A 6 4.40 -12.47 0.05
N ALA A 7 4.89 -13.70 0.13
CA ALA A 7 4.93 -14.46 1.38
C ALA A 7 6.05 -13.95 2.30
N ASP A 8 7.18 -13.53 1.73
CA ASP A 8 8.32 -12.97 2.46
C ASP A 8 8.17 -11.47 2.76
N LEU A 9 7.05 -10.87 2.35
CA LEU A 9 6.83 -9.42 2.42
C LEU A 9 6.95 -8.85 3.85
N PRO A 10 6.44 -9.52 4.91
CA PRO A 10 6.65 -9.06 6.28
C PRO A 10 8.12 -8.94 6.67
N ARG A 11 8.95 -9.89 6.22
CA ARG A 11 10.40 -9.91 6.48
C ARG A 11 11.14 -8.80 5.73
N LEU A 12 10.63 -8.42 4.56
CA LEU A 12 11.18 -7.31 3.78
C LEU A 12 10.79 -5.94 4.35
N VAL A 13 9.62 -5.86 4.98
CA VAL A 13 9.09 -4.63 5.59
C VAL A 13 9.67 -4.36 6.98
N GLU A 14 9.96 -5.40 7.75
CA GLU A 14 10.45 -5.32 9.14
C GLU A 14 11.63 -4.34 9.39
N PRO A 15 12.63 -4.22 8.50
CA PRO A 15 13.70 -3.24 8.68
C PRO A 15 13.22 -1.79 8.63
N PHE A 16 12.10 -1.51 7.96
CA PHE A 16 11.60 -0.18 7.66
C PHE A 16 10.40 0.23 8.53
N CYS A 17 9.62 -0.73 9.03
CA CYS A 17 8.46 -0.49 9.87
C CYS A 17 8.52 -1.36 11.13
N LYS A 18 8.90 -0.76 12.26
CA LYS A 18 8.95 -1.45 13.57
C LYS A 18 7.77 -1.03 14.44
N GLY A 19 6.65 -1.71 14.27
CA GLY A 19 5.43 -1.48 15.06
C GLY A 19 4.54 -0.33 14.58
N GLY A 20 4.66 0.06 13.30
CA GLY A 20 3.73 0.98 12.63
C GLY A 20 2.72 0.23 11.75
N LYS A 21 1.83 0.98 11.12
CA LYS A 21 0.86 0.51 10.13
C LYS A 21 1.51 0.35 8.76
N VAL A 22 0.91 -0.50 7.94
CA VAL A 22 1.30 -0.69 6.53
C VAL A 22 0.14 -0.28 5.64
N GLY A 23 0.36 0.76 4.85
CA GLY A 23 -0.61 1.32 3.93
C GLY A 23 -0.46 0.71 2.55
N VAL A 24 -1.32 -0.23 2.18
CA VAL A 24 -1.28 -0.91 0.87
C VAL A 24 -2.10 -0.12 -0.13
N ILE A 25 -1.48 0.28 -1.24
CA ILE A 25 -2.16 0.89 -2.39
C ILE A 25 -2.05 -0.05 -3.59
N THR A 26 -3.17 -0.35 -4.23
CA THR A 26 -3.25 -1.29 -5.36
C THR A 26 -4.40 -0.92 -6.30
N ASP A 27 -4.45 -1.54 -7.47
CA ASP A 27 -5.60 -1.48 -8.38
C ASP A 27 -6.53 -2.69 -8.20
N ASP A 28 -7.77 -2.57 -8.67
CA ASP A 28 -8.80 -3.61 -8.60
C ASP A 28 -8.35 -4.96 -9.22
N THR A 29 -7.56 -4.93 -10.28
CA THR A 29 -7.08 -6.12 -10.98
C THR A 29 -6.02 -6.85 -10.16
N VAL A 30 -5.08 -6.11 -9.58
CA VAL A 30 -4.01 -6.65 -8.74
C VAL A 30 -4.53 -7.04 -7.35
N ASP A 31 -5.55 -6.33 -6.83
CA ASP A 31 -6.19 -6.67 -5.56
C ASP A 31 -6.76 -8.09 -5.57
N ALA A 32 -7.50 -8.42 -6.64
CA ALA A 32 -8.13 -9.72 -6.83
C ALA A 32 -7.12 -10.87 -6.93
N LEU A 33 -5.89 -10.60 -7.39
CA LEU A 33 -4.88 -11.63 -7.64
C LEU A 33 -3.86 -11.79 -6.50
N TYR A 34 -3.42 -10.67 -5.93
CA TYR A 34 -2.18 -10.60 -5.13
C TYR A 34 -2.33 -9.82 -3.83
N ALA A 35 -2.98 -8.66 -3.83
CA ALA A 35 -2.93 -7.78 -2.66
C ALA A 35 -3.66 -8.38 -1.44
N ALA A 36 -4.75 -9.14 -1.65
CA ALA A 36 -5.41 -9.88 -0.56
C ALA A 36 -4.44 -10.85 0.17
N LYS A 37 -3.56 -11.53 -0.58
CA LYS A 37 -2.56 -12.44 0.00
C LYS A 37 -1.46 -11.68 0.74
N ALA A 38 -1.05 -10.52 0.21
CA ALA A 38 -0.04 -9.67 0.85
C ALA A 38 -0.56 -9.10 2.18
N VAL A 39 -1.79 -8.56 2.20
CA VAL A 39 -2.44 -8.08 3.42
C VAL A 39 -2.50 -9.20 4.46
N TRP A 40 -3.01 -10.37 4.07
CA TRP A 40 -3.09 -11.51 4.98
C TRP A 40 -1.72 -11.89 5.56
N ALA A 41 -0.67 -11.98 4.74
CA ALA A 41 0.67 -12.31 5.22
C ALA A 41 1.23 -11.28 6.22
N MET A 42 0.97 -9.99 5.97
CA MET A 42 1.38 -8.89 6.86
C MET A 42 0.64 -8.93 8.20
N GLU A 43 -0.68 -9.14 8.17
CA GLU A 43 -1.50 -9.26 9.37
C GLU A 43 -1.11 -10.46 10.22
N GLN A 44 -0.78 -11.61 9.60
CA GLN A 44 -0.28 -12.79 10.33
C GLN A 44 1.05 -12.52 11.07
N TYR A 45 1.82 -11.54 10.61
CA TYR A 45 3.06 -11.11 11.25
C TYR A 45 2.87 -10.00 12.29
N GLY A 46 1.62 -9.59 12.55
CA GLY A 46 1.27 -8.59 13.56
C GLY A 46 1.28 -7.14 13.08
N TYR A 47 1.33 -6.89 11.77
CA TYR A 47 1.15 -5.54 11.23
C TYR A 47 -0.32 -5.15 11.18
N ASP A 48 -0.60 -3.87 11.46
CA ASP A 48 -1.89 -3.25 11.20
C ASP A 48 -1.92 -2.72 9.76
N VAL A 49 -2.77 -3.28 8.91
CA VAL A 49 -2.74 -3.06 7.46
C VAL A 49 -3.95 -2.25 7.02
N CYS A 50 -3.70 -1.12 6.38
CA CYS A 50 -4.73 -0.26 5.79
C CYS A 50 -4.65 -0.37 4.27
N LYS A 51 -5.65 -0.94 3.60
CA LYS A 51 -5.64 -1.13 2.14
C LYS A 51 -6.55 -0.12 1.44
N TYR A 52 -6.05 0.53 0.39
CA TYR A 52 -6.84 1.38 -0.52
C TYR A 52 -6.73 0.86 -1.95
N VAL A 53 -7.89 0.69 -2.61
CA VAL A 53 -7.98 0.13 -3.96
C VAL A 53 -8.49 1.21 -4.91
N ILE A 54 -7.82 1.37 -6.06
CA ILE A 54 -8.22 2.30 -7.11
C ILE A 54 -8.64 1.53 -8.38
N PRO A 55 -9.43 2.13 -9.28
CA PRO A 55 -9.72 1.51 -10.57
C PRO A 55 -8.43 1.29 -11.38
N TYR A 56 -8.30 0.18 -12.10
CA TYR A 56 -7.15 -0.05 -12.98
C TYR A 56 -7.11 0.97 -14.13
N GLY A 57 -5.89 1.46 -14.43
CA GLY A 57 -5.61 2.26 -15.62
C GLY A 57 -5.07 3.66 -15.34
N GLU A 58 -4.53 4.29 -16.38
CA GLU A 58 -3.88 5.62 -16.31
C GLU A 58 -4.86 6.72 -15.88
N SER A 59 -6.17 6.56 -16.16
CA SER A 59 -7.20 7.51 -15.75
C SER A 59 -7.26 7.72 -14.25
N SER A 60 -6.80 6.75 -13.45
CA SER A 60 -6.72 6.85 -12.00
C SER A 60 -5.55 7.71 -11.51
N LYS A 61 -4.62 8.13 -12.39
CA LYS A 61 -3.62 9.17 -12.07
C LYS A 61 -4.22 10.56 -12.14
N ASN A 62 -5.05 10.87 -11.17
CA ASN A 62 -5.67 12.18 -11.06
C ASN A 62 -5.69 12.66 -9.61
N ILE A 63 -5.91 13.97 -9.46
CA ILE A 63 -5.89 14.63 -8.15
C ILE A 63 -6.97 14.07 -7.21
N ASN A 64 -8.13 13.69 -7.71
CA ASN A 64 -9.21 13.15 -6.89
C ASN A 64 -8.82 11.81 -6.27
N THR A 65 -8.12 10.97 -7.03
CA THR A 65 -7.61 9.68 -6.55
C THR A 65 -6.54 9.90 -5.48
N LEU A 66 -5.63 10.85 -5.71
CA LEU A 66 -4.64 11.26 -4.70
C LEU A 66 -5.31 11.78 -3.42
N SER A 67 -6.29 12.67 -3.53
CA SER A 67 -7.04 13.18 -2.38
C SER A 67 -7.76 12.07 -1.62
N GLY A 68 -8.43 11.15 -2.32
CA GLY A 68 -9.10 10.00 -1.68
C GLY A 68 -8.12 9.06 -0.96
N ILE A 69 -6.94 8.83 -1.54
CA ILE A 69 -5.85 8.12 -0.87
C ILE A 69 -5.48 8.84 0.44
N LEU A 70 -5.20 10.15 0.35
CA LEU A 70 -4.76 10.92 1.52
C LEU A 70 -5.82 10.94 2.63
N GLU A 71 -7.09 11.16 2.28
CA GLU A 71 -8.21 11.18 3.23
C GLU A 71 -8.41 9.82 3.90
N TYR A 72 -8.34 8.73 3.13
CA TYR A 72 -8.47 7.39 3.68
C TYR A 72 -7.37 7.09 4.70
N PHE A 73 -6.10 7.32 4.35
CA PHE A 73 -5.00 7.06 5.29
C PHE A 73 -5.07 8.00 6.51
N ALA A 74 -5.64 9.21 6.37
CA ALA A 74 -5.85 10.10 7.51
C ALA A 74 -6.85 9.49 8.48
N SER A 75 -7.95 8.92 7.95
CA SER A 75 -8.97 8.23 8.73
C SER A 75 -8.45 6.96 9.42
N CYS A 76 -7.42 6.33 8.86
CA CYS A 76 -6.72 5.20 9.46
C CYS A 76 -5.72 5.59 10.56
N HIS A 77 -5.61 6.89 10.88
CA HIS A 77 -4.60 7.45 11.78
C HIS A 77 -3.16 7.11 11.33
N PHE A 78 -2.91 7.19 10.02
CA PHE A 78 -1.57 6.97 9.46
C PHE A 78 -0.62 8.09 9.90
N THR A 79 0.61 7.72 10.25
CA THR A 79 1.64 8.58 10.82
C THR A 79 2.99 8.34 10.13
N ARG A 80 3.97 9.22 10.36
CA ARG A 80 5.37 9.08 9.91
C ARG A 80 6.10 7.77 10.19
N LYS A 81 5.61 6.96 11.13
CA LYS A 81 6.20 5.67 11.49
C LYS A 81 5.64 4.53 10.63
N ASP A 82 4.58 4.82 9.90
CA ASP A 82 3.86 3.90 9.05
C ASP A 82 4.43 3.97 7.64
N ILE A 83 4.26 2.91 6.86
CA ILE A 83 4.88 2.80 5.54
C ILE A 83 3.87 2.54 4.44
N PHE A 84 4.07 3.17 3.29
CA PHE A 84 3.30 2.84 2.10
C PHE A 84 3.92 1.65 1.36
N LEU A 85 3.06 0.72 0.96
CA LEU A 85 3.39 -0.43 0.12
C LEU A 85 2.56 -0.36 -1.17
N SER A 86 3.22 -0.09 -2.29
CA SER A 86 2.62 -0.18 -3.62
C SER A 86 2.67 -1.61 -4.14
N ILE A 87 1.51 -2.19 -4.43
CA ILE A 87 1.40 -3.50 -5.09
C ILE A 87 0.67 -3.30 -6.41
N GLY A 88 1.40 -3.29 -7.51
CA GLY A 88 0.83 -3.15 -8.84
C GLY A 88 1.84 -2.75 -9.90
N GLY A 89 1.34 -2.24 -11.02
CA GLY A 89 2.16 -1.74 -12.12
C GLY A 89 2.66 -0.31 -11.91
N GLY A 90 3.20 0.30 -12.98
CA GLY A 90 3.75 1.66 -12.93
C GLY A 90 2.75 2.72 -12.46
N VAL A 91 1.46 2.55 -12.77
CA VAL A 91 0.40 3.46 -12.30
C VAL A 91 0.35 3.57 -10.78
N ILE A 92 0.36 2.42 -10.11
CA ILE A 92 0.33 2.34 -8.65
C ILE A 92 1.61 2.89 -8.05
N GLY A 93 2.77 2.58 -8.64
CA GLY A 93 4.05 3.13 -8.20
C GLY A 93 4.09 4.65 -8.25
N ASP A 94 3.67 5.24 -9.37
CA ASP A 94 3.67 6.69 -9.59
C ASP A 94 2.75 7.40 -8.60
N ILE A 95 1.52 6.90 -8.42
CA ILE A 95 0.56 7.57 -7.54
C ILE A 95 0.92 7.41 -6.07
N THR A 96 1.49 6.27 -5.65
CA THR A 96 1.83 5.99 -4.25
C THR A 96 3.00 6.84 -3.75
N GLY A 97 3.92 7.24 -4.64
CA GLY A 97 5.06 8.08 -4.28
C GLY A 97 4.65 9.46 -3.76
N VAL A 98 3.53 10.01 -4.24
CA VAL A 98 3.08 11.35 -3.85
C VAL A 98 2.52 11.38 -2.40
N PRO A 99 1.55 10.52 -2.00
CA PRO A 99 1.15 10.36 -0.61
C PRO A 99 2.33 10.08 0.32
N ALA A 100 3.24 9.19 -0.09
CA ALA A 100 4.42 8.86 0.72
C ALA A 100 5.33 10.05 0.97
N ALA A 101 5.39 11.02 0.05
CA ALA A 101 6.15 12.26 0.21
C ALA A 101 5.37 13.37 0.95
N LEU A 102 4.04 13.34 0.94
CA LEU A 102 3.18 14.34 1.58
C LEU A 102 2.80 13.99 3.02
N TYR A 103 2.77 12.71 3.38
CA TYR A 103 2.46 12.25 4.73
C TYR A 103 3.63 12.48 5.69
N MET A 104 3.34 13.12 6.83
CA MET A 104 4.32 13.64 7.81
C MET A 104 4.55 12.76 9.02
#